data_AF-A0AAV5YQ47-F1
#
_entry.id   AF-A0AAV5YQ47-F1
#
_cell.length_a   1.000
_cell.length_b   1.000
_cell.length_c   1.000
_cell.angle_alpha   90.00
_cell.angle_beta   90.00
_cell.angle_gamma   90.00
#
_symmetry.space_group_name_H-M   'P 1'
#
loop_
_entity.id
_entity.type
_entity.pdbx_description
1 polymer ?
#
loop_
_entity_poly.entity_id
_entity_poly.type
_entity_poly.pdbx_seq_one_letter_code
_entity_poly.pdbx_strand_id
1 'polypeptide(L)'
;MLCVLTFGLTVGAAQAGSAVRNPLEKAAADVVAATAKYRASLERVLAAYERELARHQEMAELRQDLYERGVLSRREFEEGQRAFADAQRNVDETRRAISDTDRVLLEAHVAESLARLTPLSRGGYEEAPGLVRFGGTAPWSLAQGTRGLERFFQSRFGRPLPISAYGQTSLHDRMGFDHRNALDIAVHPDSPEGRALMEYLRAQGIPFISAWGVIPGAASGAHVHVGQPSPRITARP
;
A
#
# COMPACT_ATOMS: atom_id res chain seq x y z
N MET A 1 66.74 -28.04 39.56
CA MET A 1 65.48 -28.54 40.12
C MET A 1 64.66 -27.33 40.59
N LEU A 2 63.81 -26.77 39.73
CA LEU A 2 62.45 -26.31 40.04
C LEU A 2 61.77 -25.81 38.75
N CYS A 3 60.57 -26.34 38.52
CA CYS A 3 59.60 -26.01 37.48
C CYS A 3 58.83 -24.75 37.90
N VAL A 4 58.55 -23.81 36.97
CA VAL A 4 57.32 -23.00 37.01
C VAL A 4 56.84 -22.70 35.59
N LEU A 5 55.66 -23.24 35.27
CA LEU A 5 54.76 -22.88 34.17
C LEU A 5 54.01 -21.57 34.50
N THR A 6 53.81 -20.68 33.53
CA THR A 6 52.64 -19.76 33.44
C THR A 6 52.55 -19.24 32.00
N PHE A 7 51.56 -19.68 31.22
CA PHE A 7 50.20 -19.14 31.03
C PHE A 7 50.15 -18.07 29.93
N GLY A 8 49.35 -18.37 28.89
CA GLY A 8 49.28 -17.62 27.65
C GLY A 8 48.37 -16.40 27.68
N LEU A 9 48.37 -15.67 26.57
CA LEU A 9 47.31 -14.78 26.13
C LEU A 9 47.37 -14.68 24.61
N THR A 10 46.70 -15.62 23.95
CA THR A 10 46.30 -15.45 22.56
C THR A 10 45.20 -14.40 22.52
N VAL A 11 45.48 -13.25 21.91
CA VAL A 11 44.46 -12.26 21.57
C VAL A 11 43.58 -12.88 20.50
N GLY A 12 42.46 -13.46 20.92
CA GLY A 12 41.37 -13.85 20.04
C GLY A 12 40.77 -12.58 19.43
N ALA A 13 41.01 -12.37 18.14
CA ALA A 13 40.26 -11.40 17.36
C ALA A 13 38.77 -11.74 17.48
N ALA A 14 38.00 -10.82 18.07
CA ALA A 14 36.56 -10.89 18.09
C ALA A 14 36.07 -11.00 16.64
N GLN A 15 35.59 -12.18 16.26
CA GLN A 15 34.82 -12.34 15.04
C GLN A 15 33.55 -11.50 15.22
N ALA A 16 33.50 -10.39 14.52
CA ALA A 16 32.26 -9.68 14.23
C ALA A 16 31.32 -10.70 13.59
N GLY A 17 30.35 -11.19 14.36
CA GLY A 17 29.30 -12.03 13.87
C GLY A 17 28.55 -11.26 12.79
N SER A 18 28.79 -11.59 11.51
CA SER A 18 27.90 -11.18 10.45
C SER A 18 26.58 -11.92 10.69
N ALA A 19 25.62 -11.23 11.31
CA ALA A 19 24.26 -11.72 11.44
C ALA A 19 23.77 -12.05 10.02
N VAL A 20 23.60 -13.35 9.75
CA VAL A 20 22.95 -13.83 8.53
C VAL A 20 21.53 -13.27 8.59
N ARG A 21 21.25 -12.21 7.81
CA ARG A 21 19.90 -11.68 7.66
C ARG A 21 18.99 -12.84 7.24
N ASN A 22 17.87 -13.00 7.92
CA ASN A 22 16.92 -14.06 7.63
C ASN A 22 16.54 -13.95 6.13
N PRO A 23 16.52 -15.05 5.35
CA PRO A 23 16.10 -15.02 3.95
C PRO A 23 14.78 -14.26 3.71
N LEU A 24 13.86 -14.29 4.67
CA LEU A 24 12.60 -13.54 4.65
C LEU A 24 12.81 -12.01 4.75
N GLU A 25 13.72 -11.56 5.61
CA GLU A 25 14.06 -10.14 5.77
C GLU A 25 14.72 -9.58 4.49
N LYS A 26 15.69 -10.32 3.93
CA LYS A 26 16.33 -9.94 2.67
C LYS A 26 15.30 -9.79 1.56
N ALA A 27 14.44 -10.79 1.44
CA ALA A 27 13.48 -10.80 0.36
C ALA A 27 12.42 -9.68 0.56
N ALA A 28 12.04 -9.33 1.79
CA ALA A 28 11.13 -8.20 2.06
C ALA A 28 11.78 -6.86 1.67
N ALA A 29 13.06 -6.68 1.99
CA ALA A 29 13.83 -5.51 1.57
C ALA A 29 13.93 -5.39 0.04
N ASP A 30 14.08 -6.51 -0.68
CA ASP A 30 14.09 -6.51 -2.15
C ASP A 30 12.77 -6.02 -2.76
N VAL A 31 11.62 -6.36 -2.14
CA VAL A 31 10.30 -5.86 -2.58
C VAL A 31 10.13 -4.38 -2.30
N VAL A 32 10.54 -3.92 -1.12
CA VAL A 32 10.54 -2.48 -0.79
C VAL A 32 11.34 -1.72 -1.84
N ALA A 33 12.56 -2.19 -2.18
CA ALA A 33 13.41 -1.56 -3.18
C ALA A 33 12.79 -1.58 -4.59
N ALA A 34 12.23 -2.70 -5.02
CA ALA A 34 11.56 -2.83 -6.32
C ALA A 34 10.32 -1.93 -6.42
N THR A 35 9.51 -1.88 -5.37
CA THR A 35 8.30 -1.07 -5.28
C THR A 35 8.63 0.42 -5.28
N ALA A 36 9.64 0.85 -4.51
CA ALA A 36 10.11 2.22 -4.50
C ALA A 36 10.66 2.67 -5.88
N LYS A 37 11.38 1.77 -6.58
CA LYS A 37 11.84 2.03 -7.95
C LYS A 37 10.67 2.17 -8.93
N TYR A 38 9.64 1.34 -8.80
CA TYR A 38 8.43 1.44 -9.61
C TYR A 38 7.70 2.77 -9.34
N ARG A 39 7.53 3.15 -8.08
CA ARG A 39 6.98 4.45 -7.67
C ARG A 39 7.71 5.63 -8.31
N ALA A 40 9.04 5.67 -8.22
CA ALA A 40 9.86 6.71 -8.83
C ALA A 40 9.77 6.73 -10.38
N SER A 41 9.45 5.59 -11.01
CA SER A 41 9.16 5.57 -12.45
C SER A 41 7.80 6.20 -12.76
N LEU A 42 6.78 5.94 -11.95
CA LEU A 42 5.45 6.54 -12.10
C LEU A 42 5.49 8.06 -11.91
N GLU A 43 6.29 8.58 -10.97
CA GLU A 43 6.45 10.03 -10.79
C GLU A 43 7.03 10.72 -12.04
N ARG A 44 8.00 10.08 -12.71
CA ARG A 44 8.55 10.59 -13.96
C ARG A 44 7.52 10.59 -15.09
N VAL A 45 6.69 9.54 -15.16
CA VAL A 45 5.58 9.44 -16.12
C VAL A 45 4.52 10.49 -15.82
N LEU A 46 4.14 10.66 -14.55
CA LEU A 46 3.16 11.66 -14.11
C LEU A 46 3.59 13.06 -14.53
N ALA A 47 4.85 13.43 -14.26
CA ALA A 47 5.37 14.74 -14.65
C ALA A 47 5.32 14.96 -16.18
N ALA A 48 5.50 13.91 -16.99
CA ALA A 48 5.35 13.99 -18.44
C ALA A 48 3.89 14.20 -18.86
N TYR A 49 2.95 13.45 -18.27
CA TYR A 49 1.53 13.59 -18.56
C TYR A 49 0.93 14.90 -18.04
N GLU A 50 1.40 15.44 -16.92
CA GLU A 50 0.97 16.77 -16.44
C GLU A 50 1.38 17.88 -17.41
N ARG A 51 2.59 17.79 -18.02
CA ARG A 51 3.00 18.72 -19.10
C ARG A 51 2.20 18.54 -20.38
N GLU A 52 1.73 17.33 -20.66
CA GLU A 52 0.86 17.05 -21.81
C GLU A 52 -0.55 17.59 -21.59
N LEU A 53 -1.13 17.35 -20.41
CA LEU A 53 -2.41 17.89 -19.99
C LEU A 53 -2.45 19.42 -20.07
N ALA A 54 -1.42 20.09 -19.54
CA ALA A 54 -1.33 21.56 -19.61
C ALA A 54 -1.37 22.06 -21.07
N ARG A 55 -0.58 21.45 -21.97
CA ARG A 55 -0.59 21.79 -23.40
C ARG A 55 -1.95 21.55 -24.06
N HIS A 56 -2.60 20.43 -23.74
CA HIS A 56 -3.92 20.13 -24.30
C HIS A 56 -5.01 21.03 -23.75
N GLN A 57 -4.89 21.50 -22.50
CA GLN A 57 -5.80 22.48 -21.92
C GLN A 57 -5.72 23.82 -22.65
N GLU A 58 -4.51 24.38 -22.81
CA GLU A 58 -4.29 25.62 -23.56
C GLU A 58 -4.85 25.52 -24.99
N MET A 59 -4.60 24.39 -25.65
CA MET A 59 -5.13 24.15 -26.99
C MET A 59 -6.65 23.98 -27.04
N ALA A 60 -7.27 23.41 -26.00
CA ALA A 60 -8.72 23.27 -25.91
C ALA A 60 -9.39 24.63 -25.74
N GLU A 61 -8.84 25.50 -24.88
CA GLU A 61 -9.31 26.88 -24.67
C GLU A 61 -9.25 27.70 -25.97
N LEU A 62 -8.12 27.63 -26.70
CA LEU A 62 -8.00 28.29 -28.01
C LEU A 62 -9.02 27.77 -29.03
N ARG A 63 -9.19 26.45 -29.10
CA ARG A 63 -10.14 25.83 -30.04
C ARG A 63 -11.59 26.17 -29.70
N GLN A 64 -11.90 26.38 -28.42
CA GLN A 64 -13.21 26.85 -27.99
C GLN A 64 -13.50 28.25 -28.55
N ASP A 65 -12.58 29.22 -28.39
CA ASP A 65 -12.74 30.57 -28.97
C ASP A 65 -12.96 30.52 -30.48
N LEU A 66 -12.13 29.76 -31.20
CA LEU A 66 -12.23 29.66 -32.66
C LEU A 66 -13.53 28.98 -33.12
N TYR A 67 -14.04 28.02 -32.35
CA TYR A 67 -15.32 27.37 -32.63
C TYR A 67 -16.49 28.32 -32.40
N GLU A 68 -16.50 29.04 -31.27
CA GLU A 68 -17.53 30.05 -30.94
C GLU A 68 -17.59 31.18 -31.98
N ARG A 69 -16.44 31.53 -32.57
CA ARG A 69 -16.33 32.52 -33.66
C ARG A 69 -16.67 31.95 -35.05
N GLY A 70 -17.01 30.67 -35.14
CA GLY A 70 -17.35 29.99 -36.41
C GLY A 70 -16.17 29.76 -37.35
N VAL A 71 -14.93 29.89 -36.86
CA VAL A 71 -13.70 29.70 -37.65
C VAL A 71 -13.29 28.22 -37.67
N LEU A 72 -13.46 27.51 -36.56
CA LEU A 72 -13.13 26.09 -36.43
C LEU A 72 -14.35 25.21 -36.73
N SER A 73 -14.16 24.07 -37.42
CA SER A 73 -15.25 23.13 -37.61
C SER A 73 -15.62 22.41 -36.30
N ARG A 74 -16.87 21.99 -36.18
CA ARG A 74 -17.34 21.18 -35.04
C ARG A 74 -16.48 19.91 -34.84
N ARG A 75 -16.07 19.25 -35.93
CA ARG A 75 -15.25 18.04 -35.86
C ARG A 75 -13.91 18.30 -35.19
N GLU A 76 -13.22 19.38 -35.58
CA GLU A 76 -11.91 19.75 -35.04
C GLU A 76 -12.00 20.22 -33.58
N PHE A 77 -13.07 20.93 -33.22
CA PHE A 77 -13.36 21.27 -31.84
C PHE A 77 -13.51 20.03 -30.96
N GLU A 78 -14.36 19.08 -31.39
CA GLU A 78 -14.58 17.83 -30.65
C GLU A 78 -13.31 16.95 -30.56
N GLU A 79 -12.44 16.98 -31.57
CA GLU A 79 -11.13 16.30 -31.52
C GLU A 79 -10.21 16.91 -30.46
N GLY A 80 -10.20 18.24 -30.33
CA GLY A 80 -9.48 18.93 -29.26
C GLY A 80 -9.98 18.54 -27.87
N GLN A 81 -11.31 18.51 -27.69
CA GLN A 81 -11.93 18.11 -26.41
C GLN A 81 -11.61 16.66 -26.04
N ARG A 82 -11.61 15.74 -27.03
CA ARG A 82 -11.19 14.34 -26.81
C ARG A 82 -9.73 14.26 -26.37
N ALA A 83 -8.82 14.97 -27.06
CA ALA A 83 -7.40 14.96 -26.70
C ALA A 83 -7.13 15.49 -25.28
N PHE A 84 -7.84 16.54 -24.86
CA PHE A 84 -7.78 17.04 -23.48
C PHE A 84 -8.30 16.00 -22.48
N ALA A 85 -9.45 15.40 -22.74
CA ALA A 85 -10.02 14.37 -21.89
C ALA A 85 -9.09 13.14 -21.78
N ASP A 86 -8.42 12.76 -22.86
CA ASP A 86 -7.47 11.64 -22.89
C ASP A 86 -6.22 11.96 -22.03
N ALA A 87 -5.66 13.16 -22.17
CA ALA A 87 -4.54 13.60 -21.35
C ALA A 87 -4.90 13.65 -19.85
N GLN A 88 -6.11 14.10 -19.51
CA GLN A 88 -6.59 14.11 -18.12
C GLN A 88 -6.69 12.70 -17.55
N ARG A 89 -7.23 11.75 -18.33
CA ARG A 89 -7.31 10.34 -17.91
C ARG A 89 -5.94 9.75 -17.63
N ASN A 90 -4.94 10.03 -18.47
CA ASN A 90 -3.56 9.54 -18.25
C ASN A 90 -2.96 10.04 -16.93
N VAL A 91 -3.20 11.32 -16.58
CA VAL A 91 -2.79 11.89 -15.29
C VAL A 91 -3.50 11.19 -14.13
N ASP A 92 -4.82 11.04 -14.22
CA ASP A 92 -5.62 10.44 -13.15
C ASP A 92 -5.27 8.96 -12.92
N GLU A 93 -5.09 8.19 -13.99
CA GLU A 93 -4.65 6.80 -13.94
C GLU A 93 -3.26 6.66 -13.32
N THR A 94 -2.32 7.53 -13.68
CA THR A 94 -0.97 7.51 -13.11
C THR A 94 -0.99 7.88 -11.62
N ARG A 95 -1.81 8.86 -11.21
CA ARG A 95 -2.01 9.21 -9.79
C ARG A 95 -2.61 8.04 -8.99
N ARG A 96 -3.59 7.33 -9.56
CA ARG A 96 -4.14 6.11 -8.95
C ARG A 96 -3.05 5.04 -8.79
N ALA A 97 -2.26 4.79 -9.83
CA ALA A 97 -1.17 3.83 -9.78
C ALA A 97 -0.11 4.18 -8.72
N ILE A 98 0.20 5.47 -8.54
CA ILE A 98 1.08 5.93 -7.45
C ILE A 98 0.45 5.63 -6.10
N SER A 99 -0.83 5.97 -5.90
CA SER A 99 -1.53 5.69 -4.64
C SER A 99 -1.59 4.20 -4.31
N ASP A 100 -1.78 3.33 -5.30
CA ASP A 100 -1.80 1.87 -5.10
C ASP A 100 -0.40 1.34 -4.77
N THR A 101 0.64 1.92 -5.39
CA THR A 101 2.04 1.61 -5.10
C THR A 101 2.41 2.04 -3.69
N ASP A 102 1.93 3.19 -3.21
CA ASP A 102 2.15 3.68 -1.84
C ASP A 102 1.54 2.74 -0.79
N ARG A 103 0.37 2.16 -1.06
CA ARG A 103 -0.26 1.15 -0.18
C ARG A 103 0.57 -0.12 -0.09
N VAL A 104 0.95 -0.68 -1.23
CA VAL A 104 1.77 -1.92 -1.26
C VAL A 104 3.16 -1.68 -0.66
N LEU A 105 3.74 -0.49 -0.82
CA LEU A 105 4.99 -0.12 -0.16
C LEU A 105 4.84 -0.11 1.37
N LEU A 106 3.74 0.44 1.87
CA LEU A 106 3.42 0.39 3.29
C LEU A 106 3.21 -1.06 3.77
N GLU A 107 2.46 -1.88 3.04
CA GLU A 107 2.29 -3.31 3.35
C GLU A 107 3.63 -4.04 3.40
N ALA A 108 4.55 -3.76 2.49
CA ALA A 108 5.88 -4.37 2.48
C ALA A 108 6.70 -3.98 3.72
N HIS A 109 6.67 -2.70 4.14
CA HIS A 109 7.30 -2.24 5.37
C HIS A 109 6.66 -2.85 6.63
N VAL A 110 5.34 -3.01 6.63
CA VAL A 110 4.60 -3.67 7.70
C VAL A 110 5.00 -5.14 7.76
N ALA A 111 4.97 -5.87 6.65
CA ALA A 111 5.36 -7.28 6.59
C ALA A 111 6.80 -7.49 7.09
N GLU A 112 7.73 -6.61 6.71
CA GLU A 112 9.12 -6.63 7.20
C GLU A 112 9.19 -6.42 8.72
N SER A 113 8.41 -5.48 9.25
CA SER A 113 8.35 -5.20 10.69
C SER A 113 7.69 -6.34 11.47
N LEU A 114 6.59 -6.89 10.95
CA LEU A 114 5.88 -8.02 11.53
C LEU A 114 6.72 -9.30 11.57
N ALA A 115 7.59 -9.52 10.58
CA ALA A 115 8.51 -10.67 10.56
C ALA A 115 9.50 -10.67 11.74
N ARG A 116 9.73 -9.51 12.37
CA ARG A 116 10.58 -9.35 13.56
C ARG A 116 9.80 -9.42 14.87
N LEU A 117 8.47 -9.39 14.82
CA LEU A 117 7.60 -9.42 16.00
C LEU A 117 7.07 -10.82 16.26
N THR A 118 6.71 -11.09 17.52
CA THR A 118 5.97 -12.30 17.86
C THR A 118 4.61 -12.29 17.15
N PRO A 119 4.20 -13.41 16.54
CA PRO A 119 2.85 -13.56 16.00
C PRO A 119 1.78 -13.33 17.08
N LEU A 120 0.68 -12.68 16.71
CA LEU A 120 -0.44 -12.53 17.63
C LEU A 120 -1.13 -13.87 17.86
N SER A 121 -1.51 -14.12 19.11
CA SER A 121 -2.44 -15.19 19.43
C SER A 121 -3.83 -14.90 18.85
N ARG A 122 -4.68 -15.93 18.79
CA ARG A 122 -6.10 -15.74 18.43
C ARG A 122 -6.75 -14.73 19.37
N GLY A 123 -7.38 -13.71 18.81
CA GLY A 123 -7.96 -12.58 19.56
C GLY A 123 -6.93 -11.62 20.17
N GLY A 124 -5.64 -11.85 19.93
CA GLY A 124 -4.59 -10.92 20.33
C GLY A 124 -4.78 -9.56 19.68
N TYR A 125 -4.57 -8.50 20.44
CA TYR A 125 -4.67 -7.12 20.03
C TYR A 125 -3.38 -6.40 20.40
N GLU A 126 -2.86 -5.61 19.48
CA GLU A 126 -1.71 -4.76 19.73
C GLU A 126 -1.93 -3.40 19.07
N GLU A 127 -1.56 -2.36 19.81
CA GLU A 127 -1.59 -0.97 19.38
C GLU A 127 -0.26 -0.33 19.76
N ALA A 128 0.42 0.19 18.76
CA ALA A 128 1.70 0.87 18.84
C ALA A 128 1.63 2.13 17.95
N PRO A 129 2.53 3.11 18.14
CA PRO A 129 2.56 4.29 17.27
C PRO A 129 2.67 3.88 15.78
N GLY A 130 1.64 4.22 15.00
CA GLY A 130 1.57 3.92 13.57
C GLY A 130 1.21 2.47 13.20
N LEU A 131 0.80 1.64 14.15
CA LEU A 131 0.39 0.26 13.91
C LEU A 131 -0.71 -0.19 14.90
N VAL A 132 -1.80 -0.72 14.36
CA VAL A 132 -2.77 -1.51 15.12
C VAL A 132 -2.98 -2.83 14.41
N ARG A 133 -2.97 -3.92 15.17
CA ARG A 133 -3.21 -5.27 14.63
C ARG A 133 -4.11 -6.07 15.55
N PHE A 134 -4.98 -6.86 14.96
CA PHE A 134 -5.89 -7.75 15.67
C PHE A 134 -5.91 -9.13 14.99
N GLY A 135 -5.64 -10.17 15.77
CA GLY A 135 -5.51 -11.56 15.29
C GLY A 135 -6.84 -12.23 14.92
N GLY A 136 -7.97 -11.57 15.16
CA GLY A 136 -9.30 -12.10 14.90
C GLY A 136 -9.70 -13.22 15.87
N THR A 137 -11.00 -13.43 16.04
CA THR A 137 -11.57 -14.53 16.83
C THR A 137 -12.52 -15.40 16.02
N ALA A 138 -12.97 -14.93 14.85
CA ALA A 138 -13.88 -15.61 13.95
C ALA A 138 -13.19 -15.99 12.62
N PRO A 139 -13.68 -17.02 11.91
CA PRO A 139 -13.27 -17.28 10.54
C PRO A 139 -13.56 -16.08 9.64
N TRP A 140 -12.61 -15.73 8.78
CA TRP A 140 -12.76 -14.67 7.79
C TRP A 140 -13.07 -15.24 6.40
N SER A 141 -14.04 -14.63 5.72
CA SER A 141 -14.35 -14.85 4.32
C SER A 141 -14.44 -13.49 3.63
N LEU A 142 -13.67 -13.31 2.55
CA LEU A 142 -13.71 -12.09 1.76
C LEU A 142 -15.15 -11.73 1.34
N ALA A 143 -15.83 -12.63 0.61
CA ALA A 143 -17.14 -12.32 0.05
C ALA A 143 -18.24 -12.07 1.09
N GLN A 144 -18.27 -12.83 2.20
CA GLN A 144 -19.31 -12.64 3.23
C GLN A 144 -18.97 -11.48 4.17
N GLY A 145 -17.70 -11.36 4.54
CA GLY A 145 -17.20 -10.31 5.42
C GLY A 145 -17.33 -8.93 4.79
N THR A 146 -16.99 -8.77 3.51
CA THR A 146 -17.12 -7.48 2.82
C THR A 146 -18.56 -6.99 2.80
N ARG A 147 -19.55 -7.85 2.53
CA ARG A 147 -20.96 -7.43 2.56
C ARG A 147 -21.38 -6.89 3.92
N GLY A 148 -20.83 -7.45 5.01
CA GLY A 148 -21.06 -6.95 6.36
C GLY A 148 -20.46 -5.56 6.56
N LEU A 149 -19.21 -5.37 6.10
CA LEU A 149 -18.51 -4.09 6.18
C LEU A 149 -19.18 -3.00 5.35
N GLU A 150 -19.63 -3.31 4.13
CA GLU A 150 -20.37 -2.39 3.28
C GLU A 150 -21.66 -1.92 3.94
N ARG A 151 -22.44 -2.84 4.52
CA ARG A 151 -23.67 -2.50 5.26
C ARG A 151 -23.38 -1.63 6.48
N PHE A 152 -22.37 -1.99 7.27
CA PHE A 152 -21.96 -1.21 8.43
C PHE A 152 -21.58 0.22 8.01
N PHE A 153 -20.70 0.35 7.02
CA PHE A 153 -20.15 1.63 6.60
C PHE A 153 -21.23 2.53 5.98
N GLN A 154 -22.07 1.96 5.11
CA GLN A 154 -23.21 2.68 4.53
C GLN A 154 -24.19 3.14 5.61
N SER A 155 -24.51 2.30 6.60
CA SER A 155 -25.44 2.66 7.67
C SER A 155 -24.86 3.72 8.61
N ARG A 156 -23.55 3.68 8.86
CA ARG A 156 -22.88 4.56 9.82
C ARG A 156 -22.48 5.93 9.24
N PHE A 157 -22.12 5.96 7.96
CA PHE A 157 -21.54 7.13 7.28
C PHE A 157 -22.31 7.60 6.05
N GLY A 158 -23.33 6.87 5.61
CA GLY A 158 -24.18 7.28 4.48
C GLY A 158 -23.51 7.18 3.11
N ARG A 159 -22.34 6.54 3.00
CA ARG A 159 -21.59 6.39 1.74
C ARG A 159 -21.04 4.96 1.58
N PRO A 160 -20.68 4.54 0.36
CA PRO A 160 -20.05 3.25 0.12
C PRO A 160 -18.72 3.09 0.85
N LEU A 161 -18.39 1.86 1.23
CA LEU A 161 -17.08 1.51 1.79
C LEU A 161 -15.98 1.84 0.76
N PRO A 162 -14.97 2.66 1.10
CA PRO A 162 -13.92 3.03 0.16
C PRO A 162 -12.89 1.89 0.03
N ILE A 163 -13.26 0.83 -0.68
CA ILE A 163 -12.37 -0.31 -0.95
C ILE A 163 -11.30 0.14 -1.95
N SER A 164 -10.02 0.00 -1.58
CA SER A 164 -8.87 0.23 -2.46
C SER A 164 -8.33 -1.04 -3.10
N ALA A 165 -8.49 -2.19 -2.44
CA ALA A 165 -8.17 -3.49 -3.01
C ALA A 165 -9.20 -4.51 -2.55
N TYR A 166 -9.78 -5.27 -3.47
CA TYR A 166 -10.68 -6.37 -3.17
C TYR A 166 -10.06 -7.67 -3.67
N GLY A 167 -9.44 -8.43 -2.76
CA GLY A 167 -8.71 -9.63 -3.14
C GLY A 167 -7.46 -9.33 -3.98
N GLN A 168 -6.91 -10.37 -4.59
CA GLN A 168 -5.67 -10.28 -5.37
C GLN A 168 -5.74 -9.23 -6.49
N THR A 169 -4.71 -8.38 -6.59
CA THR A 169 -4.55 -7.44 -7.70
C THR A 169 -3.29 -7.75 -8.50
N SER A 170 -3.18 -7.22 -9.72
CA SER A 170 -1.97 -7.36 -10.55
C SER A 170 -0.74 -6.70 -9.93
N LEU A 171 -0.93 -5.71 -9.06
CA LEU A 171 0.17 -5.12 -8.30
C LEU A 171 0.66 -6.09 -7.21
N HIS A 172 -0.25 -6.75 -6.50
CA HIS A 172 0.11 -7.80 -5.54
C HIS A 172 0.85 -8.96 -6.20
N ASP A 173 0.41 -9.41 -7.38
CA ASP A 173 1.10 -10.46 -8.15
C ASP A 173 2.53 -10.06 -8.51
N ARG A 174 2.72 -8.83 -9.01
CA ARG A 174 4.04 -8.29 -9.37
C ARG A 174 4.98 -8.17 -8.17
N MET A 175 4.45 -7.85 -6.99
CA MET A 175 5.24 -7.71 -5.76
C MET A 175 5.35 -9.01 -4.96
N GLY A 176 4.62 -10.06 -5.37
CA GLY A 176 4.67 -11.39 -4.75
C GLY A 176 3.95 -11.48 -3.41
N PHE A 177 2.89 -10.69 -3.19
CA PHE A 177 2.03 -10.74 -2.00
C PHE A 177 0.73 -11.49 -2.30
N ASP A 178 0.31 -12.37 -1.38
CA ASP A 178 -0.96 -13.08 -1.46
C ASP A 178 -2.04 -12.29 -0.72
N HIS A 179 -2.89 -11.62 -1.48
CA HIS A 179 -4.01 -10.82 -0.98
C HIS A 179 -5.37 -11.47 -1.33
N ARG A 180 -5.41 -12.75 -1.73
CA ARG A 180 -6.62 -13.41 -2.25
C ARG A 180 -7.80 -13.48 -1.28
N ASN A 181 -7.53 -13.56 0.02
CA ASN A 181 -8.56 -13.59 1.07
C ASN A 181 -8.45 -12.37 1.98
N ALA A 182 -8.11 -11.21 1.42
CA ALA A 182 -8.02 -9.95 2.13
C ALA A 182 -8.61 -8.80 1.28
N LEU A 183 -8.84 -7.67 1.92
CA LEU A 183 -9.24 -6.43 1.24
C LEU A 183 -8.62 -5.24 1.97
N ASP A 184 -8.31 -4.18 1.21
CA ASP A 184 -7.83 -2.92 1.78
C ASP A 184 -8.89 -1.84 1.68
N ILE A 185 -9.04 -1.08 2.77
CA ILE A 185 -9.99 0.02 2.88
C ILE A 185 -9.21 1.32 3.00
N ALA A 186 -9.40 2.23 2.04
CA ALA A 186 -8.76 3.54 1.97
C ALA A 186 -9.38 4.54 2.95
N VAL A 187 -9.30 4.23 4.24
CA VAL A 187 -9.56 5.15 5.35
C VAL A 187 -8.30 5.28 6.19
N HIS A 188 -8.02 6.50 6.65
CA HIS A 188 -6.93 6.70 7.59
C HIS A 188 -7.29 6.09 8.95
N PRO A 189 -6.42 5.28 9.60
CA PRO A 189 -6.74 4.62 10.87
C PRO A 189 -7.14 5.59 11.99
N ASP A 190 -6.45 6.74 12.10
CA ASP A 190 -6.79 7.81 13.06
C ASP A 190 -7.99 8.68 12.68
N SER A 191 -8.65 8.44 11.54
CA SER A 191 -9.88 9.18 11.23
C SER A 191 -11.06 8.66 12.06
N PRO A 192 -12.14 9.45 12.24
CA PRO A 192 -13.37 8.94 12.86
C PRO A 192 -13.92 7.68 12.16
N GLU A 193 -13.81 7.62 10.83
CA GLU A 193 -14.22 6.45 10.05
C GLU A 193 -13.31 5.24 10.31
N GLY A 194 -11.99 5.45 10.31
CA GLY A 194 -11.01 4.41 10.59
C GLY A 194 -11.16 3.80 11.98
N ARG A 195 -11.30 4.63 13.02
CA ARG A 195 -11.53 4.16 14.39
C ARG A 195 -12.81 3.34 14.52
N ALA A 196 -13.91 3.83 13.97
CA ALA A 196 -15.18 3.11 14.01
C ALA A 196 -15.14 1.78 13.22
N LEU A 197 -14.44 1.77 12.08
CA LEU A 197 -14.21 0.55 11.31
C LEU A 197 -13.39 -0.48 12.10
N MET A 198 -12.28 -0.08 12.71
CA MET A 198 -11.46 -0.97 13.54
C MET A 198 -12.21 -1.48 14.77
N GLU A 199 -13.04 -0.64 15.39
CA GLU A 199 -13.94 -1.06 16.47
C GLU A 199 -14.95 -2.11 15.99
N TYR A 200 -15.60 -1.88 14.85
CA TYR A 200 -16.51 -2.84 14.25
C TYR A 200 -15.81 -4.17 13.92
N LEU A 201 -14.62 -4.12 13.32
CA LEU A 201 -13.82 -5.31 12.99
C LEU A 201 -13.49 -6.13 14.24
N ARG A 202 -13.06 -5.48 15.33
CA ARG A 202 -12.84 -6.15 16.63
C ARG A 202 -14.11 -6.79 17.16
N ALA A 203 -15.23 -6.06 17.16
CA ALA A 203 -16.51 -6.56 17.65
C ALA A 203 -17.01 -7.78 16.86
N GLN A 204 -16.72 -7.85 15.56
CA GLN A 204 -17.06 -8.99 14.70
C GLN A 204 -16.01 -10.10 14.72
N GLY A 205 -14.91 -9.94 15.46
CA GLY A 205 -13.84 -10.93 15.50
C GLY A 205 -13.07 -11.06 14.18
N ILE A 206 -13.11 -10.05 13.32
CA ILE A 206 -12.48 -10.04 12.00
C ILE A 206 -11.02 -9.57 12.15
N PRO A 207 -10.03 -10.35 11.68
CA PRO A 207 -8.63 -9.95 11.75
C PRO A 207 -8.37 -8.74 10.84
N PHE A 208 -7.49 -7.86 11.29
CA PHE A 208 -7.03 -6.72 10.50
C PHE A 208 -5.65 -6.25 10.94
N ILE A 209 -5.00 -5.52 10.04
CA ILE A 209 -3.82 -4.72 10.31
C ILE A 209 -4.11 -3.32 9.77
N SER A 210 -3.84 -2.31 10.55
CA SER A 210 -3.81 -0.94 10.07
C SER A 210 -2.45 -0.37 10.40
N ALA A 211 -1.79 0.18 9.41
CA ALA A 211 -0.54 0.90 9.60
C ALA A 211 -0.68 2.29 9.01
N TRP A 212 -0.01 3.23 9.64
CA TRP A 212 0.06 4.60 9.16
C TRP A 212 1.34 5.22 9.67
N GLY A 213 2.04 5.94 8.81
CA GLY A 213 3.34 6.48 9.15
C GLY A 213 3.91 7.22 7.94
N VAL A 214 4.88 8.08 8.21
CA VAL A 214 5.52 8.86 7.15
C VAL A 214 6.50 7.94 6.41
N ILE A 215 6.12 7.46 5.24
CA ILE A 215 7.09 7.05 4.23
C ILE A 215 7.59 8.35 3.60
N PRO A 216 8.87 8.76 3.80
CA PRO A 216 9.35 10.03 3.28
C PRO A 216 9.16 10.12 1.77
N GLY A 217 8.46 11.16 1.32
CA GLY A 217 8.20 11.39 -0.11
C GLY A 217 7.10 10.53 -0.73
N ALA A 218 6.25 9.84 0.05
CA ALA A 218 5.06 9.14 -0.44
C ALA A 218 3.76 9.74 0.14
N ALA A 219 2.61 9.53 -0.53
CA ALA A 219 1.34 9.67 0.17
C ALA A 219 1.35 8.65 1.32
N SER A 220 0.69 8.95 2.44
CA SER A 220 0.81 8.17 3.69
C SER A 220 0.60 6.65 3.53
N GLY A 221 -0.01 6.20 2.42
CA GLY A 221 -0.37 4.81 2.16
C GLY A 221 -1.39 4.28 3.16
N ALA A 222 -1.87 5.11 4.09
CA ALA A 222 -2.63 4.69 5.26
C ALA A 222 -3.95 4.05 4.81
N HIS A 223 -4.15 2.81 5.24
CA HIS A 223 -5.34 2.02 4.99
C HIS A 223 -5.55 1.03 6.12
N VAL A 224 -6.74 0.43 6.15
CA VAL A 224 -7.03 -0.73 6.99
C VAL A 224 -7.04 -1.96 6.09
N HIS A 225 -6.08 -2.84 6.30
CA HIS A 225 -5.99 -4.15 5.69
C HIS A 225 -6.84 -5.13 6.50
N VAL A 226 -7.87 -5.72 5.89
CA VAL A 226 -8.80 -6.65 6.53
C VAL A 226 -8.56 -8.07 6.03
N GLY A 227 -8.43 -9.01 6.96
CA GLY A 227 -8.07 -10.39 6.68
C GLY A 227 -6.77 -10.79 7.36
N GLN A 228 -6.19 -11.89 6.91
CA GLN A 228 -4.87 -12.33 7.36
C GLN A 228 -3.79 -11.48 6.70
N PRO A 229 -2.65 -11.20 7.37
CA PRO A 229 -1.55 -10.46 6.77
C PRO A 229 -1.13 -11.10 5.45
N SER A 230 -0.97 -10.32 4.38
CA SER A 230 -0.57 -10.83 3.06
C SER A 230 0.77 -11.57 3.13
N PRO A 231 0.83 -12.92 3.13
CA PRO A 231 2.09 -13.62 3.10
C PRO A 231 2.69 -13.51 1.70
N ARG A 232 3.96 -13.90 1.54
CA ARG A 232 4.55 -13.96 0.21
C ARG A 232 4.04 -15.19 -0.54
N ILE A 233 3.70 -15.01 -1.82
CA ILE A 233 3.24 -16.09 -2.70
C ILE A 233 4.31 -17.20 -2.81
N THR A 234 5.59 -16.87 -2.63
CA THR A 234 6.69 -17.82 -2.53
C THR A 234 7.42 -17.70 -1.19
N ALA A 235 6.77 -18.20 -0.15
CA ALA A 235 7.43 -18.84 0.99
C ALA A 235 6.57 -20.04 1.38
N ARG A 236 6.47 -21.03 0.48
CA ARG A 236 6.04 -22.36 0.87
C ARG A 236 7.29 -23.09 1.39
N PRO A 237 7.21 -23.79 2.54
CA PRO A 237 8.31 -24.64 2.99
C PRO A 237 8.69 -25.68 1.92
#